data_AF-A0A973CAS1-F1
#
_entry.id   AF-A0A973CAS1-F1
#
_cell.length_a   1.000
_cell.length_b   1.000
_cell.length_c   1.000
_cell.angle_alpha   90.00
_cell.angle_beta   90.00
_cell.angle_gamma   90.00
#
_symmetry.space_group_name_H-M   'P 1'
#
loop_
_entity.id
_entity.type
_entity.pdbx_description
1 polymer ?
#
loop_
_entity_poly.entity_id
_entity_poly.type
_entity_poly.pdbx_seq_one_letter_code
_entity_poly.pdbx_strand_id
1 'polypeptide(L)' 'SQASERRIGSGSIFSSKRIKTLPFNGYAEEGADLYRGMDLQRYI' A
#
# COMPACT_ATOMS: atom_id res chain seq x y z
N SER A 1 4.77 11.15 2.31
CA SER A 1 3.40 10.58 2.30
C SER A 1 3.46 9.13 1.82
N GLN A 2 2.48 8.31 2.20
CA GLN A 2 2.41 6.89 1.81
C GLN A 2 1.68 6.65 0.48
N ALA A 3 1.14 7.70 -0.14
CA ALA A 3 0.42 7.63 -1.42
C ALA A 3 1.25 7.10 -2.62
N SER A 4 2.58 7.02 -2.49
CA SER A 4 3.46 6.49 -3.53
C SER A 4 4.65 5.75 -2.94
N GLU A 5 5.18 4.81 -3.69
CA GLU A 5 6.32 3.96 -3.32
C GLU A 5 7.37 3.90 -4.44
N ARG A 6 8.58 3.49 -4.06
CA ARG A 6 9.69 3.25 -4.97
C ARG A 6 9.77 1.75 -5.27
N ARG A 7 9.36 1.34 -6.47
CA ARG A 7 9.45 -0.06 -6.91
C ARG A 7 10.92 -0.39 -7.18
N ILE A 8 11.47 -1.37 -6.46
CA ILE A 8 12.83 -1.88 -6.69
C ILE A 8 12.74 -3.03 -7.70
N GLY A 9 13.68 -3.08 -8.66
CA GLY A 9 13.79 -4.18 -9.63
C GLY A 9 13.13 -3.96 -11.00
N SER A 10 12.28 -2.95 -11.17
CA SER A 10 11.74 -2.58 -12.49
C SER A 10 12.61 -1.50 -13.16
N GLY A 11 13.84 -1.87 -13.57
CA GLY A 11 14.77 -0.99 -14.29
C GLY A 11 16.25 -1.15 -13.90
N SER A 12 17.14 -0.38 -14.54
CA SER A 12 18.54 -0.21 -14.14
C SER A 12 18.66 0.42 -12.74
N ILE A 13 19.80 0.25 -12.06
CA ILE A 13 20.12 0.71 -10.69
C ILE A 13 19.74 2.18 -10.42
N PHE A 14 19.73 3.03 -11.45
CA PHE A 14 19.40 4.46 -11.35
C PHE A 14 17.96 4.81 -11.74
N SER A 15 17.16 3.85 -12.20
CA SER A 15 15.81 4.06 -12.75
C SER A 15 14.71 3.59 -11.82
N SER A 16 14.85 3.81 -10.51
CA SER A 16 13.81 3.46 -9.56
C SER A 16 12.54 4.26 -9.84
N LYS A 17 11.51 3.60 -10.39
CA LYS A 17 10.24 4.22 -10.75
C LYS A 17 9.39 4.43 -9.49
N ARG A 18 8.88 5.65 -9.31
CA ARG A 18 7.82 5.91 -8.35
C ARG A 18 6.47 5.51 -8.93
N ILE A 19 5.67 4.84 -8.12
CA ILE A 19 4.33 4.38 -8.49
C ILE A 19 3.35 4.72 -7.37
N LYS A 20 2.06 4.68 -7.68
CA LYS A 20 1.01 4.81 -6.67
C LYS A 20 0.98 3.55 -5.81
N THR A 21 0.93 3.74 -4.48
CA THR A 21 0.73 2.63 -3.56
C THR A 21 -0.72 2.19 -3.58
N LEU A 22 -0.93 0.87 -3.59
CA LEU A 22 -2.26 0.27 -3.62
C LEU A 22 -2.79 0.08 -2.20
N PRO A 23 -4.11 0.24 -1.98
CA PRO A 23 -4.75 -0.16 -0.73
C PRO A 23 -4.47 -1.62 -0.40
N PHE A 24 -4.23 -1.93 0.88
CA PHE A 24 -3.87 -3.28 1.35
C PHE A 24 -2.74 -3.94 0.55
N ASN A 25 -1.83 -3.14 -0.03
CA ASN A 25 -0.75 -3.60 -0.90
C ASN A 25 -1.24 -4.44 -2.10
N GLY A 26 -2.47 -4.19 -2.57
CA GLY A 26 -3.11 -4.94 -3.66
C GLY A 26 -4.02 -6.08 -3.20
N TYR A 27 -4.04 -6.43 -1.91
CA TYR A 27 -4.83 -7.52 -1.35
C TYR A 27 -6.13 -7.04 -0.67
N ALA A 28 -6.78 -6.05 -1.27
CA ALA A 28 -7.98 -5.48 -0.68
C ALA A 28 -9.14 -6.49 -0.67
N GLU A 29 -9.28 -7.29 -1.73
CA GLU A 29 -10.34 -8.29 -1.85
C GLU A 29 -10.20 -9.43 -0.83
N GLU A 30 -8.98 -9.73 -0.40
CA GLU A 30 -8.69 -10.82 0.52
C GLU A 30 -8.62 -10.37 1.99
N GLY A 31 -8.27 -9.10 2.23
CA GLY A 31 -7.95 -8.59 3.57
C GLY A 31 -8.85 -7.49 4.11
N ALA A 32 -9.55 -6.74 3.26
CA ALA A 32 -10.28 -5.56 3.72
C ALA A 32 -11.48 -5.88 4.60
N ASP A 33 -12.14 -7.02 4.36
CA ASP A 33 -13.33 -7.44 5.12
C ASP A 33 -13.05 -7.65 6.60
N LEU A 34 -11.83 -8.07 6.96
CA LEU A 34 -11.43 -8.27 8.36
C LEU A 34 -11.47 -6.98 9.18
N TYR A 35 -11.40 -5.82 8.51
CA TYR A 35 -11.38 -4.51 9.16
C TYR A 35 -12.67 -3.71 8.93
N ARG A 36 -13.64 -4.29 8.22
CA ARG A 36 -14.89 -3.60 7.85
C ARG A 36 -15.69 -3.22 9.09
N GLY A 37 -16.03 -1.94 9.21
CA GLY A 37 -16.82 -1.41 10.32
C GLY A 37 -16.05 -1.25 11.64
N MET A 38 -14.74 -1.51 11.65
CA MET A 38 -13.90 -1.26 12.82
C MET A 38 -13.51 0.21 12.90
N ASP A 39 -13.60 0.78 14.10
CA ASP A 39 -12.89 2.02 14.43
C ASP A 39 -11.45 1.69 14.83
N LEU A 40 -10.53 1.90 13.89
CA LEU A 40 -9.11 1.61 14.08
C LEU A 40 -8.39 2.64 14.96
N GLN A 41 -9.05 3.72 15.35
CA GLN A 41 -8.49 4.77 16.20
C GLN A 41 -8.98 4.69 17.64
N ARG A 42 -9.87 3.75 17.96
CA ARG A 42 -10.57 3.67 19.25
C ARG A 42 -9.68 3.68 20.51
N TYR A 43 -8.42 3.26 20.40
CA TYR A 43 -7.48 3.17 21.52
C TYR A 43 -6.17 3.93 21.29
N ILE A 44 -6.15 4.84 20.31
CA ILE A 44 -5.02 5.70 19.97
C ILE A 44 -5.37 7.12 20.38
#